data_AF-A0A081BJW3-F1
#
_entry.id   AF-A0A081BJW3-F1
#
_cell.length_a   1.000
_cell.length_b   1.000
_cell.length_c   1.000
_cell.angle_alpha   90.00
_cell.angle_beta   90.00
_cell.angle_gamma   90.00
#
_symmetry.space_group_name_H-M   'P 1'
#
loop_
_entity.id
_entity.type
_entity.pdbx_description
1 polymer ?
#
loop_
_entity_poly.entity_id
_entity_poly.type
_entity_poly.pdbx_seq_one_letter_code
_entity_poly.pdbx_strand_id
1 'polypeptide(L)'
;MSTATLRKELIALPGISNETADTIMLHGLNRKIFIVDQYAMQLFNRLSFGPYRKYLVMQADFQPLADATVPKKTDFFDISRSKPWQ
;
A
#
# COMPACT_ATOMS: atom_id res chain seq x y z
N MET A 1 -6.36 -5.73 17.83
CA MET A 1 -4.89 -5.63 17.57
C MET A 1 -4.61 -4.44 16.66
N SER A 2 -3.53 -3.71 16.93
CA SER A 2 -3.11 -2.59 16.07
C SER A 2 -2.44 -3.10 14.79
N THR A 3 -2.42 -2.30 13.74
CA THR A 3 -1.69 -2.61 12.49
C THR A 3 -0.20 -2.81 12.74
N ALA A 4 0.39 -2.02 13.64
CA ALA A 4 1.80 -2.14 14.02
C ALA A 4 2.11 -3.47 14.73
N THR A 5 1.21 -3.97 15.58
CA THR A 5 1.37 -5.26 16.27
C THR A 5 1.31 -6.42 15.29
N LEU A 6 0.32 -6.41 14.41
CA LEU A 6 0.10 -7.43 13.39
C LEU A 6 1.27 -7.53 12.39
N ARG A 7 1.83 -6.38 12.02
CA ARG A 7 3.02 -6.30 11.18
C ARG A 7 4.23 -6.98 11.83
N LYS A 8 4.45 -6.74 13.12
CA LYS A 8 5.55 -7.36 13.87
C LYS A 8 5.40 -8.88 13.94
N GLU A 9 4.17 -9.36 14.12
CA GLU A 9 3.88 -10.80 14.13
C GLU A 9 4.12 -11.45 12.77
N LEU A 10 3.71 -10.79 11.68
CA LEU A 10 3.95 -11.28 10.31
C LEU A 10 5.45 -11.34 9.99
N ILE A 11 6.22 -10.31 10.34
CA ILE A 11 7.67 -10.27 10.10
C ILE A 11 8.42 -11.30 10.95
N ALA A 12 7.88 -11.69 12.10
CA ALA A 12 8.47 -12.72 12.95
C ALA A 12 8.38 -14.13 12.33
N LEU A 13 7.55 -14.32 11.30
CA LEU A 13 7.45 -15.59 10.59
C LEU A 13 8.61 -15.75 9.59
N PRO A 14 9.22 -16.94 9.51
CA PRO A 14 10.34 -17.18 8.61
C PRO A 14 9.90 -17.02 7.15
N GLY A 15 10.64 -16.20 6.39
CA GLY A 15 10.39 -15.96 4.97
C GLY A 15 9.44 -14.79 4.65
N ILE A 16 8.96 -14.05 5.65
CA ILE A 16 8.13 -12.85 5.43
C ILE A 16 8.98 -11.59 5.54
N SER A 17 9.05 -10.82 4.44
CA SER A 17 9.69 -9.51 4.41
C SER A 17 8.73 -8.38 4.82
N ASN A 18 9.23 -7.16 5.01
CA ASN A 18 8.39 -5.98 5.25
C ASN A 18 7.35 -5.78 4.13
N GLU A 19 7.78 -5.91 2.88
CA GLU A 19 6.91 -5.72 1.70
C GLU A 19 5.83 -6.80 1.64
N THR A 20 6.20 -8.06 1.91
CA THR A 20 5.28 -9.19 1.97
C THR A 20 4.27 -9.03 3.11
N ALA A 21 4.71 -8.62 4.30
CA ALA A 21 3.82 -8.35 5.44
C ALA A 21 2.81 -7.25 5.10
N ASP A 22 3.26 -6.17 4.47
CA ASP A 22 2.41 -5.04 4.09
C ASP A 22 1.42 -5.42 2.98
N THR A 23 1.82 -6.31 2.06
CA THR A 23 0.96 -6.91 1.03
C THR A 23 -0.13 -7.80 1.63
N ILE A 24 0.23 -8.68 2.58
CA ILE A 24 -0.72 -9.52 3.31
C ILE A 24 -1.70 -8.66 4.10
N MET A 25 -1.23 -7.60 4.76
CA MET A 25 -2.11 -6.72 5.52
C MET A 25 -3.08 -5.94 4.62
N LEU A 26 -2.62 -5.46 3.46
CA LEU A 26 -3.47 -4.76 2.49
C LEU A 26 -4.51 -5.71 1.88
N HIS A 27 -4.08 -6.84 1.31
CA HIS A 27 -4.95 -7.72 0.53
C HIS A 27 -5.66 -8.79 1.37
N GLY A 28 -4.98 -9.36 2.36
CA GLY A 28 -5.51 -10.43 3.20
C GLY A 28 -6.28 -9.95 4.42
N LEU A 29 -5.91 -8.79 4.99
CA LEU A 29 -6.48 -8.28 6.24
C LEU A 29 -7.22 -6.94 6.06
N ASN A 30 -7.36 -6.50 4.80
CA ASN A 30 -8.09 -5.30 4.38
C ASN A 30 -7.72 -4.05 5.20
N ARG A 31 -6.43 -3.93 5.56
CA ARG A 31 -5.87 -2.78 6.27
C ARG A 31 -5.42 -1.73 5.26
N LYS A 32 -5.72 -0.47 5.54
CA LYS A 32 -5.27 0.66 4.71
C LYS A 32 -3.79 0.89 4.95
N ILE A 33 -2.94 0.26 4.15
CA ILE A 33 -1.49 0.39 4.24
C ILE A 33 -0.95 0.84 2.89
N PHE A 34 -0.03 1.80 2.91
CA PHE A 34 0.64 2.24 1.70
C PHE A 34 1.78 1.27 1.38
N ILE A 35 1.62 0.49 0.32
CA ILE A 35 2.69 -0.40 -0.17
C ILE A 35 3.60 0.41 -1.09
N VAL A 36 4.90 0.34 -0.85
CA VAL A 36 5.92 0.97 -1.67
C VAL A 36 6.71 -0.10 -2.43
N ASP A 37 6.68 -0.10 -3.74
CA ASP A 37 7.58 -0.95 -4.52
C ASP A 37 8.88 -0.20 -4.90
N GLN A 38 9.83 -0.94 -5.47
CA GLN A 38 11.09 -0.36 -5.97
C GLN A 38 10.84 0.70 -7.05
N TYR A 39 9.79 0.51 -7.85
CA TYR A 39 9.45 1.45 -8.92
C TYR A 39 8.94 2.78 -8.36
N ALA A 40 8.07 2.75 -7.35
CA ALA A 40 7.59 3.93 -6.64
C ALA A 40 8.76 4.69 -6.02
N MET A 41 9.70 4.00 -5.36
CA MET A 41 10.91 4.67 -4.86
C MET A 41 11.67 5.38 -5.99
N GLN A 42 11.90 4.73 -7.13
CA GLN A 42 12.59 5.36 -8.26
C GLN A 42 11.82 6.54 -8.85
N LEU A 43 10.50 6.41 -9.00
CA LEU A 43 9.64 7.44 -9.55
C LEU A 43 9.62 8.68 -8.64
N PHE A 44 9.44 8.50 -7.34
CA PHE A 44 9.41 9.60 -6.38
C PHE A 44 10.76 10.30 -6.24
N ASN A 45 11.86 9.55 -6.34
CA ASN A 45 13.20 10.12 -6.44
C ASN A 45 13.34 11.02 -7.69
N ARG A 46 12.81 10.60 -8.85
CA ARG A 46 12.84 11.38 -10.10
C ARG A 46 11.97 12.64 -10.02
N LEU A 47 10.86 12.57 -9.31
CA LEU A 47 9.92 13.68 -9.12
C LEU A 47 10.35 14.66 -8.01
N SER A 48 11.55 14.50 -7.45
CA SER A 48 12.09 15.34 -6.37
C SER A 48 11.24 15.35 -5.09
N PHE A 49 10.44 14.30 -4.84
CA PHE A 49 9.66 14.17 -3.61
C PHE A 49 10.49 13.75 -2.40
N GLY A 50 11.69 13.21 -2.59
CA GLY A 50 12.62 12.88 -1.51
C GLY A 50 13.60 11.76 -1.88
N PRO A 51 14.75 11.63 -1.19
CA PRO A 51 15.74 10.59 -1.43
C PRO A 51 15.30 9.24 -0.81
N TYR A 52 14.28 8.61 -1.39
CA TYR A 52 13.78 7.32 -0.92
C TYR A 52 14.75 6.19 -1.29
N ARG A 53 15.51 5.71 -0.29
CA ARG A 53 16.44 4.57 -0.41
C ARG A 53 16.00 3.31 0.33
N LYS A 54 15.04 3.45 1.25
CA LYS A 54 14.56 2.37 2.09
C LYS A 54 13.03 2.38 2.07
N TYR A 55 12.47 1.19 1.86
CA TYR A 55 11.02 0.94 1.91
C TYR A 55 10.36 1.58 3.13
N LEU A 56 10.92 1.33 4.33
CA LEU A 56 10.32 1.78 5.60
C LEU A 56 10.21 3.29 5.73
N VAL A 57 11.14 4.04 5.14
CA VAL A 57 11.14 5.51 5.20
C VAL A 57 9.99 6.04 4.33
N MET A 58 9.93 5.58 3.08
CA MET A 58 8.87 5.99 2.16
C MET A 58 7.49 5.53 2.65
N GLN A 59 7.38 4.31 3.18
CA GLN A 59 6.13 3.80 3.72
C GLN A 59 5.64 4.67 4.88
N ALA A 60 6.50 5.03 5.83
CA ALA A 60 6.12 5.88 6.95
C ALA A 60 5.66 7.28 6.50
N ASP A 61 6.35 7.88 5.54
CA ASP A 61 6.03 9.22 5.03
C ASP A 61 4.69 9.26 4.29
N PHE A 62 4.36 8.20 3.55
CA PHE A 62 3.13 8.14 2.72
C PHE A 62 1.98 7.34 3.35
N GLN A 63 2.20 6.65 4.48
CA GLN A 63 1.14 5.96 5.21
C GLN A 63 -0.07 6.85 5.53
N PRO A 64 0.07 8.15 5.89
CA PRO A 64 -1.07 9.04 6.09
C PRO A 64 -1.95 9.22 4.83
N LEU A 65 -1.39 9.07 3.62
CA LEU A 65 -2.18 9.15 2.38
C LEU A 65 -3.07 7.93 2.17
N ALA A 66 -2.67 6.76 2.67
CA ALA A 66 -3.49 5.55 2.55
C ALA A 66 -4.82 5.67 3.33
N ASP A 67 -4.82 6.40 4.44
CA ASP A 67 -6.02 6.65 5.22
C ASP A 67 -6.96 7.66 4.52
N ALA A 68 -6.38 8.63 3.81
CA ALA A 68 -7.09 9.73 3.17
C ALA A 68 -7.70 9.41 1.79
N THR A 69 -7.11 8.48 1.02
CA THR A 69 -7.29 8.51 -0.45
C THR A 69 -8.00 7.28 -1.06
N VAL A 70 -8.19 6.18 -0.35
CA VAL A 70 -8.72 4.96 -1.00
C VAL A 70 -10.25 4.91 -0.94
N PRO A 71 -10.98 5.18 -2.05
CA PRO A 71 -12.39 4.81 -2.16
C PRO A 71 -12.51 3.30 -1.99
N LYS A 72 -13.60 2.84 -1.36
CA LYS A 72 -13.84 1.42 -1.16
C LYS A 72 -13.72 0.71 -2.51
N LYS A 73 -13.01 -0.43 -2.57
CA LYS A 73 -12.81 -1.26 -3.78
C LYS A 73 -14.11 -1.52 -4.56
N THR A 74 -15.26 -1.39 -3.90
CA THR A 74 -16.60 -1.45 -4.47
C THR A 74 -16.91 -0.44 -5.58
N ASP A 75 -16.18 0.67 -5.68
CA ASP A 75 -16.48 1.70 -6.70
C ASP A 75 -15.63 1.56 -7.98
N PHE A 76 -14.57 0.74 -7.97
CA PHE A 76 -13.64 0.62 -9.10
C PHE A 76 -14.16 -0.27 -10.25
N PHE A 77 -15.19 -1.09 -9.99
CA PHE A 77 -15.77 -2.04 -10.95
C PHE A 77 -17.25 -1.78 -11.27
N ASP A 78 -17.83 -0.61 -10.93
CA ASP A 78 -19.15 -0.25 -11.45
C ASP A 78 -19.07 0.22 -12.92
N ILE A 79 -18.68 -0.71 -13.80
CA ILE A 79 -18.75 -0.58 -15.25
C ILE A 79 -20.22 -0.77 -15.73
N SER A 80 -21.17 -1.03 -14.81
CA SER A 80 -22.58 -1.23 -15.16
C SER A 80 -23.33 0.06 -15.55
N ARG A 81 -22.67 1.23 -15.49
CA ARG A 81 -23.24 2.52 -15.89
C ARG A 81 -22.78 3.08 -17.22
N SER A 82 -21.85 2.45 -17.95
CA SER A 82 -21.60 2.83 -19.34
C SER A 82 -22.62 2.14 -20.25
N LYS A 83 -23.57 2.94 -20.77
CA LYS A 83 -24.50 2.54 -21.82
C LYS A 83 -23.74 1.87 -22.98
N PRO A 84 -24.33 0.85 -23.62
CA PRO A 84 -23.74 0.22 -24.79
C PRO A 84 -23.62 1.26 -25.90
N TRP A 85 -22.44 1.34 -26.52
CA TRP A 85 -22.25 2.07 -27.77
C TRP A 85 -23.13 1.42 -28.84
N GLN A 86 -24.31 2.01 -29.06
CA GLN A 86 -24.97 2.03 -30.37
C GLN A 86 -24.26 3.04 -31.27
#